data_AF-A0A382UPD3-F1
#
_entry.id   AF-A0A382UPD3-F1
#
_cell.length_a   1.000
_cell.length_b   1.000
_cell.length_c   1.000
_cell.angle_alpha   90.00
_cell.angle_beta   90.00
_cell.angle_gamma   90.00
#
_symmetry.space_group_name_H-M   'P 1'
#
loop_
_entity.id
_entity.type
_entity.pdbx_description
1 polymer ?
#
loop_
_entity_poly.entity_id
_entity_poly.type
_entity_poly.pdbx_seq_one_letter_code
_entity_poly.pdbx_strand_id
1 'polypeptide(L)'
;MATYLAGIARTADPVENVYMNRARARGISSLLERKLAPQQEMQLRVKIATELLQGGMAQEAIAHLEYVIAEIKRQKVPVKESYFRNLRDLLGIAYLRVGGENSGVPPHDWVFPMGPGEATSLPAGPRKAIELYESNLKGAPDELATRWLLNIAYMALGEYPDKVPAVWRIPPTAFASEYAVGRFVDVAAAAGVDAVGHAGGSVVDDFDGDGLLD
;
A
#
# COMPACT_ATOMS: atom_id res chain seq x y z
N MET A 1 -25.32 18.87 3.69
CA MET A 1 -24.50 17.85 3.02
C MET A 1 -23.98 16.78 3.98
N ALA A 2 -23.23 17.12 5.03
CA ALA A 2 -22.62 16.14 5.95
C ALA A 2 -23.61 15.12 6.57
N THR A 3 -24.78 15.56 7.06
CA THR A 3 -25.81 14.67 7.63
C THR A 3 -26.37 13.68 6.61
N TYR A 4 -26.51 14.10 5.35
CA TYR A 4 -26.99 13.24 4.25
C TYR A 4 -25.96 12.16 3.91
N LEU A 5 -24.68 12.55 3.77
CA LEU A 5 -23.57 11.62 3.52
C LEU A 5 -23.40 10.63 4.68
N ALA A 6 -23.51 11.09 5.93
CA ALA A 6 -23.49 10.21 7.10
C ALA A 6 -24.70 9.24 7.13
N GLY A 7 -25.86 9.68 6.63
CA GLY A 7 -27.03 8.82 6.41
C GLY A 7 -26.73 7.68 5.44
N ILE A 8 -26.24 8.02 4.24
CA ILE A 8 -25.84 7.04 3.22
C ILE A 8 -24.79 6.06 3.76
N ALA A 9 -23.76 6.56 4.44
CA ALA A 9 -22.68 5.73 4.96
C ALA A 9 -23.17 4.67 5.97
N ARG A 10 -24.21 4.98 6.75
CA ARG A 10 -24.79 4.04 7.74
C ARG A 10 -25.66 2.96 7.12
N THR A 11 -26.33 3.23 6.00
CA THR A 11 -27.27 2.31 5.36
C THR A 11 -26.71 1.60 4.14
N ALA A 12 -25.46 1.90 3.75
CA ALA A 12 -24.83 1.27 2.61
C ALA A 12 -24.63 -0.24 2.81
N ASP A 13 -24.94 -1.01 1.78
CA ASP A 13 -24.74 -2.46 1.77
C ASP A 13 -23.30 -2.77 1.31
N PRO A 14 -22.48 -3.50 2.10
CA PRO A 14 -21.13 -3.89 1.68
C PRO A 14 -21.09 -4.84 0.48
N VAL A 15 -22.19 -5.50 0.12
CA VAL A 15 -22.30 -6.30 -1.10
C VAL A 15 -22.30 -5.40 -2.34
N GLU A 16 -23.06 -4.30 -2.30
CA GLU A 16 -23.16 -3.34 -3.41
C GLU A 16 -22.01 -2.31 -3.39
N ASN A 17 -21.64 -1.83 -2.20
CA ASN A 17 -20.62 -0.81 -2.02
C ASN A 17 -19.23 -1.43 -1.86
N VAL A 18 -18.47 -1.42 -2.95
CA VAL A 18 -17.10 -1.96 -3.03
C VAL A 18 -16.08 -1.25 -2.14
N TYR A 19 -16.40 -0.05 -1.63
CA TYR A 19 -15.51 0.72 -0.75
C TYR A 19 -15.72 0.41 0.74
N MET A 20 -16.69 -0.44 1.09
CA MET A 20 -16.88 -0.90 2.47
C MET A 20 -15.91 -2.04 2.82
N ASN A 21 -14.64 -1.90 2.47
CA ASN A 21 -13.65 -2.98 2.46
C ASN A 21 -13.51 -3.71 3.81
N ARG A 22 -13.55 -2.98 4.94
CA ARG A 22 -13.52 -3.60 6.28
C ARG A 22 -14.75 -4.45 6.57
N ALA A 23 -15.94 -4.03 6.14
CA ALA A 23 -17.17 -4.82 6.31
C ALA A 23 -17.18 -6.02 5.35
N ARG A 24 -16.72 -5.82 4.12
CA ARG A 24 -16.55 -6.88 3.11
C ARG A 24 -15.56 -7.94 3.56
N ALA A 25 -14.39 -7.55 4.07
CA ALA A 25 -13.42 -8.47 4.64
C ALA A 25 -14.03 -9.32 5.76
N ARG A 26 -14.76 -8.71 6.70
CA ARG A 26 -15.47 -9.45 7.77
C ARG A 26 -16.50 -10.44 7.21
N GLY A 27 -17.34 -10.00 6.27
CA GLY A 27 -18.35 -10.84 5.64
C GLY A 27 -17.73 -12.03 4.90
N ILE A 28 -16.70 -11.80 4.09
CA ILE A 28 -15.99 -12.85 3.35
C ILE A 28 -15.25 -13.79 4.30
N SER A 29 -14.65 -13.28 5.38
CA SER A 29 -13.98 -14.10 6.41
C SER A 29 -14.91 -15.09 7.09
N SER A 30 -16.20 -14.76 7.29
CA SER A 30 -17.19 -15.71 7.85
C SER A 30 -17.34 -16.99 7.02
N LEU A 31 -17.01 -16.94 5.72
CA LEU A 31 -17.10 -18.11 4.84
C LEU A 31 -15.99 -19.13 5.13
N LEU A 32 -14.92 -18.75 5.83
CA LEU A 32 -13.85 -19.65 6.28
C LEU A 32 -14.31 -20.62 7.38
N GLU A 33 -15.43 -20.35 8.06
CA GLU A 33 -16.00 -21.27 9.07
C GLU A 33 -16.64 -22.52 8.43
N ARG A 34 -16.87 -22.48 7.11
CA ARG A 34 -17.42 -23.61 6.36
C ARG A 34 -16.32 -24.61 6.01
N LYS A 35 -16.71 -25.86 5.78
CA LYS A 35 -15.79 -26.86 5.21
C LYS A 35 -15.54 -26.52 3.73
N LEU A 36 -14.35 -25.99 3.43
CA LEU A 36 -13.91 -25.61 2.09
C LEU A 36 -12.89 -26.61 1.54
N ALA A 37 -12.86 -26.76 0.21
CA ALA A 37 -11.70 -27.40 -0.41
C ALA A 37 -10.47 -26.49 -0.27
N PRO A 38 -9.23 -27.04 -0.14
CA PRO A 38 -8.03 -26.23 0.07
C PRO A 38 -7.83 -25.10 -0.95
N GLN A 39 -8.14 -25.36 -2.22
CA GLN A 39 -8.04 -24.35 -3.29
C GLN A 39 -9.05 -23.22 -3.11
N GLN A 40 -10.27 -23.53 -2.67
CA GLN A 40 -11.31 -22.53 -2.40
C GLN A 40 -10.94 -21.67 -1.18
N GLU A 41 -10.39 -22.29 -0.13
CA GLU A 41 -9.89 -21.57 1.04
C GLU A 41 -8.79 -20.58 0.64
N MET A 42 -7.79 -21.03 -0.13
CA MET A 42 -6.71 -20.14 -0.58
C MET A 42 -7.24 -18.97 -1.43
N GLN A 43 -8.14 -19.23 -2.37
CA GLN A 43 -8.76 -18.17 -3.18
C GLN A 43 -9.53 -17.17 -2.32
N LEU A 44 -10.26 -17.66 -1.32
CA LEU A 44 -11.01 -16.83 -0.40
C LEU A 44 -10.08 -15.96 0.47
N ARG A 45 -8.98 -16.53 0.97
CA ARG A 45 -7.97 -15.81 1.75
C ARG A 45 -7.29 -14.70 0.96
N VAL A 46 -7.02 -14.89 -0.34
CA VAL A 46 -6.49 -13.81 -1.20
C VAL A 46 -7.51 -12.67 -1.36
N LYS A 47 -8.81 -13.00 -1.50
CA LYS A 47 -9.88 -11.97 -1.53
C LYS A 47 -9.95 -11.21 -0.21
N ILE A 48 -9.93 -11.92 0.92
CA ILE A 48 -9.91 -11.33 2.26
C ILE A 48 -8.71 -10.39 2.40
N ALA A 49 -7.50 -10.85 2.05
CA ALA A 49 -6.30 -10.03 2.12
C ALA A 49 -6.40 -8.74 1.29
N THR A 50 -7.00 -8.83 0.09
CA THR A 50 -7.18 -7.67 -0.78
C THR A 50 -8.12 -6.63 -0.15
N GLU A 51 -9.26 -7.08 0.38
CA GLU A 51 -10.22 -6.22 1.08
C GLU A 51 -9.63 -5.64 2.37
N LEU A 52 -8.86 -6.44 3.13
CA LEU A 52 -8.16 -5.96 4.32
C LEU A 52 -7.14 -4.86 3.96
N LEU A 53 -6.33 -5.07 2.93
CA LEU A 53 -5.34 -4.09 2.49
C LEU A 53 -6.00 -2.78 2.02
N GLN A 54 -7.08 -2.88 1.25
CA GLN A 54 -7.89 -1.72 0.82
C GLN A 54 -8.57 -1.02 2.01
N GLY A 55 -8.91 -1.76 3.06
CA GLY A 55 -9.44 -1.23 4.32
C GLY A 55 -8.39 -0.73 5.31
N GLY A 56 -7.11 -0.71 4.95
CA GLY A 56 -6.02 -0.29 5.83
C GLY A 56 -5.71 -1.26 6.98
N MET A 57 -6.03 -2.54 6.83
CA MET A 57 -5.75 -3.62 7.78
C MET A 57 -4.57 -4.45 7.24
N ALA A 58 -3.43 -3.79 7.05
CA ALA A 58 -2.30 -4.36 6.32
C ALA A 58 -1.63 -5.53 7.07
N GLN A 59 -1.57 -5.46 8.40
CA GLN A 59 -1.00 -6.53 9.23
C GLN A 59 -1.79 -7.83 9.11
N GLU A 60 -3.12 -7.76 9.11
CA GLU A 60 -3.99 -8.90 8.92
C GLU A 60 -3.90 -9.44 7.49
N ALA A 61 -3.78 -8.55 6.49
CA ALA A 61 -3.59 -8.96 5.10
C ALA A 61 -2.31 -9.79 4.91
N ILE A 62 -1.20 -9.43 5.58
CA ILE A 62 0.05 -10.21 5.56
C ILE A 62 -0.20 -11.65 6.00
N ALA A 63 -0.89 -11.87 7.12
CA ALA A 63 -1.13 -13.20 7.65
C ALA A 63 -1.89 -14.10 6.66
N HIS A 64 -2.88 -13.55 5.94
CA HIS A 64 -3.61 -14.28 4.90
C HIS A 64 -2.74 -14.61 3.68
N LEU A 65 -1.91 -13.67 3.22
CA LEU A 65 -1.05 -13.86 2.05
C LEU A 65 0.10 -14.84 2.32
N GLU A 66 0.75 -14.74 3.48
CA GLU A 66 1.78 -15.66 3.92
C GLU A 66 1.24 -17.09 4.02
N TYR A 67 0.04 -17.25 4.61
CA TYR A 67 -0.64 -18.55 4.66
C TYR A 67 -0.83 -19.14 3.25
N VAL A 68 -1.36 -18.36 2.30
CA VAL A 68 -1.61 -18.85 0.94
C VAL A 68 -0.31 -19.25 0.25
N ILE A 69 0.74 -18.42 0.34
CA ILE A 69 2.05 -18.72 -0.25
C ILE A 69 2.66 -19.99 0.37
N ALA A 70 2.55 -20.16 1.69
CA ALA A 70 3.03 -21.33 2.39
C ALA A 70 2.27 -22.60 1.97
N GLU A 71 0.95 -22.52 1.85
CA GLU A 71 0.11 -23.66 1.45
C GLU A 71 0.35 -24.10 0.01
N ILE A 72 0.49 -23.17 -0.93
CA ILE A 72 0.82 -23.51 -2.32
C ILE A 72 2.16 -24.28 -2.36
N LYS A 73 3.17 -23.84 -1.60
CA LYS A 73 4.48 -24.52 -1.50
C LYS A 73 4.36 -25.89 -0.84
N ARG A 74 3.68 -25.97 0.30
CA ARG A 74 3.51 -27.20 1.10
C ARG A 74 2.79 -28.30 0.31
N GLN A 75 1.70 -27.93 -0.35
CA GLN A 75 0.87 -28.86 -1.12
C GLN A 75 1.36 -29.04 -2.58
N LYS A 76 2.40 -28.31 -2.99
CA LYS A 76 2.92 -28.30 -4.38
C LYS A 76 1.83 -28.05 -5.41
N VAL A 77 0.92 -27.11 -5.11
CA VAL A 77 -0.21 -26.80 -5.98
C VAL A 77 0.33 -26.17 -7.27
N PRO A 78 -0.03 -26.72 -8.46
CA PRO A 78 0.45 -26.18 -9.72
C PRO A 78 -0.22 -24.83 -9.97
N VAL A 79 0.55 -23.75 -9.80
CA VAL A 79 0.12 -22.38 -10.11
C VAL A 79 1.10 -21.77 -11.11
N LYS A 80 0.59 -20.85 -11.95
CA LYS A 80 1.43 -20.08 -12.87
C LYS A 80 2.38 -19.20 -12.08
N GLU A 81 3.62 -19.02 -12.54
CA GLU A 81 4.57 -18.12 -11.87
C GLU A 81 4.03 -16.69 -11.78
N SER A 82 3.28 -16.22 -12.78
CA SER A 82 2.63 -14.91 -12.73
C SER A 82 1.67 -14.75 -11.54
N TYR A 83 0.99 -15.83 -11.13
CA TYR A 83 0.12 -15.80 -9.95
C TYR A 83 0.96 -15.68 -8.67
N PHE A 84 2.07 -16.42 -8.57
CA PHE A 84 3.01 -16.27 -7.45
C PHE A 84 3.60 -14.87 -7.37
N ARG A 85 3.97 -14.28 -8.51
CA ARG A 85 4.47 -12.90 -8.56
C ARG A 85 3.44 -11.92 -8.03
N ASN A 86 2.19 -12.00 -8.50
CA ASN A 86 1.11 -11.13 -8.00
C ASN A 86 0.88 -11.26 -6.49
N LEU A 87 0.97 -12.48 -5.92
CA LEU A 87 0.87 -12.67 -4.47
C LEU A 87 2.05 -12.02 -3.72
N ARG A 88 3.28 -12.15 -4.26
CA ARG A 88 4.46 -11.51 -3.68
C ARG A 88 4.38 -9.98 -3.80
N ASP A 89 3.87 -9.45 -4.90
CA ASP A 89 3.70 -8.00 -5.07
C ASP A 89 2.68 -7.45 -4.06
N LEU A 90 1.52 -8.12 -3.93
CA LEU A 90 0.49 -7.73 -2.96
C LEU A 90 1.00 -7.81 -1.52
N LEU A 91 1.78 -8.85 -1.19
CA LEU A 91 2.42 -9.00 0.12
C LEU A 91 3.49 -7.92 0.35
N GLY A 92 4.25 -7.57 -0.68
CA GLY A 92 5.20 -6.46 -0.63
C GLY A 92 4.53 -5.13 -0.31
N ILE A 93 3.36 -4.85 -0.91
CA ILE A 93 2.57 -3.65 -0.59
C ILE A 93 2.12 -3.67 0.87
N ALA A 94 1.62 -4.81 1.36
CA ALA A 94 1.18 -4.95 2.74
C ALA A 94 2.34 -4.70 3.74
N TYR A 95 3.53 -5.22 3.45
CA TYR A 95 4.72 -4.93 4.26
C TYR A 95 5.17 -3.47 4.21
N LEU A 96 5.08 -2.81 3.04
CA LEU A 96 5.38 -1.36 2.95
C LEU A 96 4.42 -0.54 3.81
N ARG A 97 3.12 -0.88 3.81
CA ARG A 97 2.10 -0.21 4.63
C ARG A 97 2.38 -0.34 6.12
N VAL A 98 2.59 -1.57 6.59
CA VAL A 98 2.98 -1.85 7.99
C VAL A 98 4.30 -1.16 8.35
N GLY A 99 5.22 -1.08 7.40
CA GLY A 99 6.46 -0.34 7.54
C GLY A 99 6.26 1.14 7.82
N GLY A 100 5.41 1.80 7.05
CA GLY A 100 5.04 3.21 7.23
C GLY A 100 4.38 3.44 8.59
N GLU A 101 3.37 2.64 8.92
CA GLU A 101 2.63 2.72 10.18
C GLU A 101 3.55 2.57 11.41
N ASN A 102 4.55 1.69 11.33
CA ASN A 102 5.48 1.40 12.43
C ASN A 102 6.78 2.23 12.38
N SER A 103 6.95 3.12 11.40
CA SER A 103 8.20 3.86 11.23
C SER A 103 8.44 4.93 12.29
N GLY A 104 7.38 5.36 12.99
CA GLY A 104 7.41 6.52 13.89
C GLY A 104 7.49 7.86 13.16
N VAL A 105 7.56 7.84 11.82
CA VAL A 105 7.47 9.02 10.96
C VAL A 105 5.98 9.24 10.61
N PRO A 106 5.47 10.48 10.69
CA PRO A 106 4.11 10.77 10.27
C PRO A 106 3.84 10.27 8.84
N PRO A 107 2.67 9.67 8.55
CA PRO A 107 2.38 9.15 7.21
C PRO A 107 2.49 10.20 6.09
N HIS A 108 2.22 11.48 6.40
CA HIS A 108 2.34 12.59 5.46
C HIS A 108 3.79 13.01 5.16
N ASP A 109 4.78 12.46 5.87
CA ASP A 109 6.20 12.69 5.58
C ASP A 109 6.78 11.60 4.66
N TRP A 110 6.02 10.54 4.36
CA TRP A 110 6.35 9.53 3.35
C TRP A 110 5.93 10.00 1.94
N VAL A 111 6.29 11.23 1.59
CA VAL A 111 5.99 11.83 0.29
C VAL A 111 7.04 11.41 -0.73
N PHE A 112 6.57 11.00 -1.91
CA PHE A 112 7.44 10.65 -3.01
C PHE A 112 7.98 11.91 -3.71
N PRO A 113 9.28 11.94 -4.10
CA PRO A 113 10.34 10.99 -3.74
C PRO A 113 10.74 11.17 -2.27
N MET A 114 10.84 10.06 -1.53
CA MET A 114 11.23 10.15 -0.12
C MET A 114 12.72 10.45 -0.05
N GLY A 115 13.07 11.51 0.68
CA GLY A 115 14.48 11.82 0.96
C GLY A 115 15.11 10.79 1.90
N PRO A 116 16.42 10.90 2.19
CA PRO A 116 17.03 10.17 3.29
C PRO A 116 16.30 10.58 4.58
N GLY A 117 15.40 9.71 5.05
CA GLY A 117 14.49 10.02 6.13
C GLY A 117 15.21 10.16 7.47
N GLU A 118 14.65 11.00 8.34
CA GLU A 118 14.99 11.09 9.77
C GLU A 118 14.39 9.93 10.59
N ALA A 119 14.15 8.78 9.93
CA ALA A 119 13.54 7.63 10.58
C ALA A 119 14.41 7.20 11.77
N THR A 120 13.84 7.31 12.97
CA THR A 120 14.52 6.93 14.22
C THR A 120 14.79 5.43 14.30
N SER A 121 14.08 4.62 13.50
CA SER A 121 14.34 3.21 13.30
C SER A 121 14.01 2.76 11.88
N LEU A 122 14.75 1.78 11.35
CA LEU A 122 14.45 1.18 10.05
C LEU A 122 13.33 0.15 10.20
N PRO A 123 12.14 0.37 9.61
CA PRO A 123 11.05 -0.58 9.74
C PRO A 123 11.38 -1.92 9.07
N ALA A 124 10.98 -3.03 9.69
CA ALA A 124 11.22 -4.37 9.13
C ALA A 124 10.42 -4.64 7.84
N GLY A 125 9.29 -3.96 7.66
CA GLY A 125 8.39 -4.12 6.51
C GLY A 125 9.05 -3.88 5.15
N PRO A 126 9.61 -2.70 4.87
CA PRO A 126 10.25 -2.42 3.58
C PRO A 126 11.39 -3.38 3.24
N ARG A 127 12.11 -3.91 4.24
CA ARG A 127 13.11 -4.96 4.01
C ARG A 127 12.50 -6.24 3.43
N LYS A 128 11.36 -6.68 3.97
CA LYS A 128 10.60 -7.82 3.43
C LYS A 128 10.03 -7.53 2.04
N ALA A 129 9.58 -6.31 1.79
CA ALA A 129 9.13 -5.90 0.47
C ALA A 129 10.27 -5.99 -0.56
N ILE A 130 11.49 -5.54 -0.23
CA ILE A 130 12.68 -5.68 -1.10
C ILE A 130 12.92 -7.16 -1.47
N GLU A 131 12.97 -8.06 -0.49
CA GLU A 131 13.20 -9.50 -0.73
C GLU A 131 12.18 -10.07 -1.75
N LEU A 132 10.91 -9.68 -1.63
CA LEU A 132 9.82 -10.13 -2.49
C LEU A 132 9.92 -9.55 -3.91
N TYR A 133 10.15 -8.24 -4.04
CA TYR A 133 10.22 -7.57 -5.33
C TYR A 133 11.48 -7.96 -6.11
N GLU A 134 12.63 -8.12 -5.45
CA GLU A 134 13.82 -8.67 -6.11
C GLU A 134 13.59 -10.10 -6.61
N SER A 135 12.89 -10.93 -5.83
CA SER A 135 12.50 -12.27 -6.27
C SER A 135 11.61 -12.22 -7.51
N ASN A 136 10.67 -11.28 -7.60
CA ASN A 136 9.81 -11.12 -8.76
C ASN A 136 10.57 -10.64 -10.00
N LEU A 137 11.43 -9.62 -9.85
CA LEU A 137 12.18 -9.02 -10.95
C LEU A 137 13.25 -9.95 -11.54
N LYS A 138 13.74 -10.95 -10.79
CA LYS A 138 14.57 -12.02 -11.36
C LYS A 138 13.85 -12.81 -12.45
N GLY A 139 12.53 -13.01 -12.32
CA GLY A 139 11.72 -13.77 -13.27
C GLY A 139 10.95 -12.89 -14.28
N ALA A 140 10.85 -11.59 -14.03
CA ALA A 140 10.13 -10.64 -14.87
C ALA A 140 10.78 -9.23 -14.74
N PRO A 141 11.98 -9.01 -15.34
CA PRO A 141 12.79 -7.81 -15.11
C PRO A 141 12.17 -6.52 -15.65
N ASP A 142 11.24 -6.63 -16.60
CA ASP A 142 10.59 -5.49 -17.25
C ASP A 142 9.25 -5.09 -16.58
N GLU A 143 8.87 -5.72 -15.46
CA GLU A 143 7.66 -5.37 -14.70
C GLU A 143 7.84 -4.02 -14.00
N LEU A 144 7.34 -2.96 -14.66
CA LEU A 144 7.52 -1.57 -14.23
C LEU A 144 6.93 -1.30 -12.85
N ALA A 145 5.76 -1.87 -12.53
CA ALA A 145 5.11 -1.68 -11.23
C ALA A 145 5.96 -2.26 -10.08
N THR A 146 6.50 -3.47 -10.26
CA THR A 146 7.40 -4.11 -9.28
C THR A 146 8.71 -3.34 -9.16
N ARG A 147 9.29 -2.88 -10.28
CA ARG A 147 10.50 -2.06 -10.29
C ARG A 147 10.30 -0.75 -9.54
N TRP A 148 9.15 -0.09 -9.75
CA TRP A 148 8.77 1.12 -9.03
C TRP A 148 8.67 0.88 -7.52
N LEU A 149 7.92 -0.15 -7.11
CA LEU A 149 7.73 -0.48 -5.70
C LEU A 149 9.04 -0.91 -5.01
N LEU A 150 9.96 -1.55 -5.73
CA LEU A 150 11.31 -1.84 -5.23
C LEU A 150 12.04 -0.55 -4.86
N ASN A 151 12.05 0.45 -5.74
CA ASN A 151 12.75 1.73 -5.47
C ASN A 151 12.09 2.46 -4.29
N ILE A 152 10.75 2.45 -4.17
CA ILE A 152 10.05 2.96 -2.97
C ILE A 152 10.49 2.22 -1.71
N ALA A 153 10.63 0.90 -1.75
CA ALA A 153 11.05 0.11 -0.59
C ALA A 153 12.47 0.49 -0.12
N TYR A 154 13.39 0.76 -1.04
CA TYR A 154 14.72 1.30 -0.71
C TYR A 154 14.67 2.74 -0.21
N MET A 155 13.81 3.59 -0.77
CA MET A 155 13.60 4.97 -0.30
C MET A 155 13.10 5.00 1.14
N ALA A 156 12.13 4.13 1.48
CA ALA A 156 11.59 3.99 2.84
C ALA A 156 12.64 3.58 3.88
N LEU A 157 13.80 3.05 3.44
CA LEU A 157 14.92 2.69 4.30
C LEU A 157 16.09 3.71 4.23
N GLY A 158 15.94 4.79 3.46
CA GLY A 158 17.04 5.74 3.23
C GLY A 158 18.21 5.15 2.43
N GLU A 159 17.97 4.07 1.69
CA GLU A 159 19.00 3.31 0.97
C GLU A 159 19.00 3.57 -0.54
N TYR A 160 18.01 4.31 -1.03
CA TYR A 160 17.93 4.79 -2.39
C TYR A 160 18.86 6.01 -2.58
N PRO A 161 19.58 6.13 -3.71
CA PRO A 161 19.62 5.19 -4.84
C PRO A 161 20.67 4.08 -4.68
N ASP A 162 21.62 4.23 -3.76
CA ASP A 162 22.90 3.52 -3.81
C ASP A 162 22.80 2.01 -3.61
N LYS A 163 21.86 1.53 -2.78
CA LYS A 163 21.70 0.10 -2.51
C LYS A 163 20.70 -0.60 -3.45
N VAL A 164 20.02 0.13 -4.34
CA VAL A 164 19.15 -0.50 -5.34
C VAL A 164 20.02 -1.21 -6.38
N PRO A 165 19.76 -2.49 -6.71
CA PRO A 165 20.47 -3.17 -7.80
C PRO A 165 20.43 -2.35 -9.09
N ALA A 166 21.59 -2.11 -9.71
CA ALA A 166 21.73 -1.16 -10.83
C ALA A 166 20.78 -1.47 -12.00
N VAL A 167 20.51 -2.75 -12.26
CA VAL A 167 19.59 -3.22 -13.31
C VAL A 167 18.13 -2.83 -13.10
N TRP A 168 17.72 -2.57 -11.84
CA TRP A 168 16.35 -2.19 -11.49
C TRP A 168 16.24 -0.78 -10.90
N ARG A 169 17.36 -0.10 -10.69
CA ARG A 169 17.40 1.28 -10.18
C ARG A 169 16.73 2.24 -11.14
N ILE A 170 15.80 3.04 -10.64
CA ILE A 170 15.32 4.23 -11.35
C ILE A 170 16.27 5.37 -10.96
N PRO A 171 16.93 6.07 -11.89
CA PRO A 171 17.93 7.07 -11.52
C PRO A 171 17.27 8.29 -10.87
N PRO A 172 17.93 8.98 -9.91
CA PRO A 172 17.37 10.17 -9.27
C PRO A 172 16.99 11.28 -10.25
N THR A 173 17.68 11.35 -11.39
CA THR A 173 17.37 12.30 -12.48
C THR A 173 15.98 12.09 -13.08
N ALA A 174 15.39 10.90 -12.97
CA ALA A 174 14.01 10.66 -13.39
C ALA A 174 12.97 11.35 -12.49
N PHE A 175 13.37 11.80 -11.29
CA PHE A 175 12.50 12.47 -10.32
C PHE A 175 12.86 13.94 -10.12
N ALA A 176 13.87 14.45 -10.85
CA ALA A 176 14.28 15.83 -10.77
C ALA A 176 13.22 16.73 -11.43
N SER A 177 12.75 17.74 -10.70
CA SER A 177 11.95 18.81 -11.28
C SER A 177 12.82 19.68 -12.19
N GLU A 178 12.23 20.18 -13.28
CA GLU A 178 12.90 21.16 -14.17
C GLU A 178 13.21 22.48 -13.44
N TYR A 179 12.42 22.81 -12.40
CA TYR A 179 12.54 24.04 -11.61
C TYR A 179 12.43 23.77 -10.11
N ALA A 180 13.18 24.56 -9.32
CA ALA A 180 13.14 24.49 -7.86
C ALA A 180 12.03 25.39 -7.30
N VAL A 181 10.87 24.82 -6.99
CA VAL A 181 9.74 25.52 -6.36
C VAL A 181 9.90 25.60 -4.83
N GLY A 182 10.77 24.78 -4.25
CA GLY A 182 10.97 24.70 -2.80
C GLY A 182 10.00 23.74 -2.12
N ARG A 183 9.83 23.88 -0.80
CA ARG A 183 8.87 23.11 -0.01
C ARG A 183 7.74 24.02 0.44
N PHE A 184 6.51 23.54 0.32
CA PHE A 184 5.34 24.18 0.92
C PHE A 184 5.28 23.82 2.40
N VAL A 185 4.87 24.78 3.24
CA VAL A 185 4.63 24.54 4.66
C VAL A 185 3.24 23.94 4.80
N ASP A 186 3.13 22.80 5.47
CA ASP A 186 1.83 22.24 5.81
C ASP A 186 1.14 23.12 6.87
N VAL A 187 0.02 23.73 6.51
CA VAL A 187 -0.82 24.57 7.38
C VAL A 187 -2.15 23.89 7.72
N ALA A 188 -2.39 22.65 7.28
CA ALA A 188 -3.68 21.98 7.40
C ALA A 188 -4.14 21.86 8.86
N ALA A 189 -3.23 21.49 9.76
CA ALA A 189 -3.52 21.39 11.19
C ALA A 189 -3.85 22.74 11.82
N ALA A 190 -3.13 23.81 11.43
CA ALA A 190 -3.41 25.16 11.91
C ALA A 190 -4.76 25.71 11.39
N ALA A 191 -5.13 25.33 10.17
CA ALA A 191 -6.40 25.69 9.55
C ALA A 191 -7.57 24.78 9.98
N GLY A 192 -7.32 23.69 10.72
CA GLY A 192 -8.35 22.75 11.18
C GLY A 192 -8.96 21.88 10.08
N VAL A 193 -8.20 21.64 9.00
CA VAL A 193 -8.61 20.83 7.84
C VAL A 193 -7.82 19.53 7.72
N ASP A 194 -7.05 19.15 8.74
CA ASP A 194 -6.20 17.95 8.83
C ASP A 194 -7.00 16.67 9.15
N ALA A 195 -8.14 16.47 8.50
CA ALA A 195 -8.97 15.29 8.72
C ALA A 195 -8.25 13.99 8.30
N VAL A 196 -8.12 13.05 9.24
CA VAL A 196 -7.51 11.73 8.98
C VAL A 196 -8.56 10.75 8.47
N GLY A 197 -8.30 10.16 7.29
CA GLY A 197 -9.19 9.20 6.64
C GLY A 197 -8.45 8.05 5.95
N HIS A 198 -9.21 7.15 5.30
CA HIS A 198 -8.64 6.03 4.53
C HIS A 198 -8.06 6.44 3.17
N ALA A 199 -8.50 7.58 2.64
CA ALA A 199 -8.00 8.17 1.41
C ALA A 199 -7.51 9.60 1.71
N GLY A 200 -6.41 9.97 1.08
CA GLY A 200 -5.99 11.36 0.97
C GLY A 200 -6.56 11.97 -0.30
N GLY A 201 -6.77 13.29 -0.28
CA GLY A 201 -7.11 14.08 -1.45
C GLY A 201 -6.50 15.47 -1.29
N SER A 202 -6.26 16.13 -2.41
CA SER A 202 -5.94 17.55 -2.45
C SER A 202 -7.05 18.26 -3.21
N VAL A 203 -7.47 19.41 -2.73
CA VAL A 203 -8.32 20.33 -3.48
C VAL A 203 -7.51 21.61 -3.69
N VAL A 204 -7.64 22.21 -4.85
CA VAL A 204 -7.02 23.50 -5.17
C VAL A 204 -8.11 24.36 -5.78
N ASP A 205 -8.38 25.50 -5.15
CA ASP A 205 -9.36 26.50 -5.59
C ASP A 205 -9.01 27.86 -4.99
N ASP A 206 -9.64 28.93 -5.46
CA ASP A 206 -9.57 30.24 -4.82
C ASP A 206 -10.74 30.32 -3.82
N PHE A 207 -10.57 29.73 -2.63
CA PHE A 207 -11.68 29.59 -1.68
C PHE A 207 -12.08 30.93 -1.05
N ASP A 208 -11.16 31.90 -0.99
CA ASP A 208 -11.41 33.22 -0.40
C ASP A 208 -11.59 34.36 -1.41
N GLY A 209 -11.35 34.11 -2.70
CA GLY A 209 -11.58 35.02 -3.80
C GLY A 209 -10.48 36.07 -3.99
N ASP A 210 -9.27 35.85 -3.46
CA ASP A 210 -8.16 36.80 -3.55
C ASP A 210 -7.33 36.68 -4.86
N GLY A 211 -7.66 35.68 -5.69
CA GLY A 211 -6.99 35.40 -6.95
C GLY A 211 -5.72 34.54 -6.82
N LEU A 212 -5.39 34.07 -5.62
CA LEU A 212 -4.42 33.02 -5.35
C LEU A 212 -5.16 31.68 -5.21
N LEU A 213 -4.47 30.59 -5.55
CA LEU A 213 -5.02 29.25 -5.37
C LEU A 213 -4.55 28.73 -4.01
N ASP A 214 -5.52 28.30 -3.20
CA ASP A 214 -5.35 27.62 -1.92
C ASP A 214 -5.03 26.13 -2.09
#